data_AF-A0A973JQ88-F1
#
_entry.id   AF-A0A973JQ88-F1
#
_cell.length_a   1.000
_cell.length_b   1.000
_cell.length_c   1.000
_cell.angle_alpha   90.00
_cell.angle_beta   90.00
_cell.angle_gamma   90.00
#
_symmetry.space_group_name_H-M   'P 1'
#
loop_
_entity.id
_entity.type
_entity.pdbx_description
1 polymer ?
#
loop_
_entity_poly.entity_id
_entity_poly.type
_entity_poly.pdbx_seq_one_letter_code
_entity_poly.pdbx_strand_id
1 'polypeptide(L)'
;MNDKELYIKKSRERLFKLWVVRSATYGAFLFLMLSGLDYLVTPENFRTFFVYRVFIALVLVAIAFVVKETDPWGMRYHQVLAVFAIAASAGTIELMILQFGGHDSPYAAGQILLGICVLGFVPAWMSFHAITALVIYGIYAVPILLFDRIEQTAMFVSANGFLIGALISSLALRFISERSLDTELSLQYDLLQSEQKYRDLFENAVDPIFEVDADLRYVDVNRKATELTGFSKEELLRRTIHDMIPPDQVPRFAAAFETLRQRVAYKRFEGKLRTKEGRWIDVEVNSSAIIRGGKVVGSQDFVREITDRKGLQEGGAETIL
;
A
#
# COMPACT_ATOMS: atom_id res chain seq x y z
N MET A 1 0.49 0.83 22.75
CA MET A 1 0.43 0.95 21.29
C MET A 1 -0.47 -0.17 20.81
N ASN A 2 -1.58 0.14 20.14
CA ASN A 2 -2.51 -0.89 19.66
C ASN A 2 -1.99 -1.53 18.36
N ASP A 3 -2.64 -2.60 17.89
CA ASP A 3 -2.20 -3.35 16.70
C ASP A 3 -2.18 -2.50 15.43
N LYS A 4 -3.13 -1.57 15.30
CA LYS A 4 -3.21 -0.60 14.20
C LYS A 4 -2.02 0.36 14.18
N GLU A 5 -1.70 0.95 15.33
CA GLU A 5 -0.55 1.83 15.50
C GLU A 5 0.76 1.10 15.22
N LEU A 6 0.87 -0.17 15.65
CA LEU A 6 2.03 -1.00 15.36
C LEU A 6 2.16 -1.32 13.86
N TYR A 7 1.05 -1.63 13.19
CA TYR A 7 1.01 -1.83 11.74
C TYR A 7 1.45 -0.58 10.99
N ILE A 8 0.87 0.59 11.31
CA ILE A 8 1.21 1.86 10.67
C ILE A 8 2.69 2.18 10.88
N LYS A 9 3.18 2.03 12.11
CA LYS A 9 4.60 2.26 12.44
C LYS A 9 5.52 1.37 11.62
N LYS A 10 5.30 0.05 11.60
CA LYS A 10 6.14 -0.90 10.83
C LYS A 10 6.08 -0.64 9.32
N SER A 11 4.89 -0.36 8.79
CA SER A 11 4.70 -0.06 7.36
C SER A 11 5.44 1.20 6.95
N ARG A 12 5.37 2.24 7.77
CA ARG A 12 6.12 3.48 7.56
C ARG A 12 7.62 3.27 7.68
N GLU A 13 8.07 2.45 8.63
CA GLU A 13 9.49 2.12 8.77
C GLU A 13 10.05 1.43 7.51
N ARG A 14 9.28 0.48 6.96
CA ARG A 14 9.61 -0.20 5.70
C ARG A 14 9.67 0.76 4.52
N LEU A 15 8.70 1.67 4.41
CA LEU A 15 8.65 2.69 3.36
C LEU A 15 9.85 3.64 3.44
N PHE A 16 10.17 4.14 4.65
CA PHE A 16 11.33 5.00 4.86
C PHE A 16 12.62 4.33 4.36
N LYS A 17 12.88 3.09 4.75
CA LYS A 17 14.07 2.32 4.31
C LYS A 17 14.15 2.24 2.77
N LEU A 18 13.04 1.85 2.13
CA LEU A 18 12.94 1.76 0.68
C LEU A 18 13.28 3.08 -0.02
N TRP A 19 12.74 4.18 0.49
CA TRP A 19 12.95 5.50 -0.07
C TRP A 19 14.35 6.05 0.19
N VAL A 20 14.97 5.77 1.35
CA VAL A 20 16.38 6.14 1.58
C VAL A 20 17.29 5.48 0.54
N VAL A 21 17.12 4.17 0.28
CA VAL A 21 17.90 3.44 -0.74
C VAL A 21 17.65 4.02 -2.14
N ARG A 22 16.37 4.23 -2.51
CA ARG A 22 16.01 4.78 -3.82
C ARG A 22 16.55 6.19 -4.02
N SER A 23 16.34 7.09 -3.06
CA SER A 23 16.81 8.47 -3.13
C SER A 23 18.33 8.56 -3.16
N ALA A 24 19.05 7.74 -2.40
CA ALA A 24 20.51 7.68 -2.47
C ALA A 24 21.00 7.18 -3.84
N THR A 25 20.35 6.15 -4.40
CA THR A 25 20.70 5.61 -5.72
C THR A 25 20.44 6.63 -6.83
N TYR A 26 19.26 7.26 -6.84
CA TYR A 26 18.92 8.31 -7.81
C TYR A 26 19.79 9.55 -7.62
N GLY A 27 20.10 9.92 -6.37
CA GLY A 27 21.00 11.01 -6.04
C GLY A 27 22.40 10.77 -6.61
N ALA A 28 22.96 9.57 -6.44
CA ALA A 28 24.27 9.22 -7.02
C ALA A 28 24.29 9.40 -8.54
N PHE A 29 23.24 8.95 -9.23
CA PHE A 29 23.10 9.15 -10.67
C PHE A 29 22.95 10.63 -11.04
N LEU A 30 22.11 11.37 -10.32
CA LEU A 30 21.86 12.80 -10.56
C LEU A 30 23.12 13.64 -10.38
N PHE A 31 23.91 13.37 -9.33
CA PHE A 31 25.18 14.06 -9.09
C PHE A 31 26.15 13.88 -10.26
N LEU A 32 26.28 12.67 -10.80
CA LEU A 32 27.12 12.39 -11.97
C LEU A 32 26.57 13.02 -13.24
N MET A 33 25.25 12.97 -13.46
CA MET A 33 24.63 13.60 -14.63
C MET A 33 24.90 15.11 -14.67
N LEU A 34 24.81 15.77 -13.51
CA LEU A 34 25.07 17.20 -13.38
C LEU A 34 26.54 17.59 -13.63
N SER A 35 27.49 16.64 -13.71
CA SER A 35 28.84 16.93 -14.20
C SER A 35 28.84 17.50 -15.63
N GLY A 36 27.88 17.11 -16.46
CA GLY A 36 27.73 17.68 -17.80
C GLY A 36 27.46 19.20 -17.77
N LEU A 37 26.73 19.66 -16.74
CA LEU A 37 26.49 21.09 -16.54
C LEU A 37 27.79 21.80 -16.12
N ASP A 38 28.58 21.20 -15.23
CA ASP A 38 29.85 21.80 -14.81
C ASP A 38 30.80 22.00 -15.98
N TYR A 39 30.86 21.05 -16.92
CA TYR A 39 31.70 21.18 -18.11
C TYR A 39 31.33 22.40 -18.96
N LEU A 40 30.04 22.77 -18.99
CA LEU A 40 29.53 23.89 -19.77
C LEU A 40 29.64 25.22 -19.02
N VAL A 41 29.37 25.23 -17.71
CA VAL A 41 29.27 26.45 -16.91
C VAL A 41 30.63 26.85 -16.33
N THR A 42 31.46 25.88 -15.94
CA THR A 42 32.71 26.10 -15.19
C THR A 42 33.86 25.22 -15.69
N PRO A 43 34.22 25.30 -16.99
CA PRO A 43 35.21 24.42 -17.60
C PRO A 43 36.57 24.46 -16.90
N GLU A 44 36.95 25.59 -16.30
CA GLU A 44 38.18 25.77 -15.52
C GLU A 44 38.23 24.90 -14.25
N ASN A 45 37.09 24.72 -13.56
CA ASN A 45 36.98 23.96 -12.32
C ASN A 45 36.45 22.53 -12.53
N PHE A 46 36.10 22.17 -13.76
CA PHE A 46 35.45 20.90 -14.11
C PHE A 46 36.13 19.66 -13.50
N ARG A 47 37.47 19.57 -13.56
CA ARG A 47 38.19 18.40 -13.02
C ARG A 47 37.96 18.22 -11.53
N THR A 48 38.02 19.30 -10.77
CA THR A 48 37.81 19.28 -9.32
C THR A 48 36.37 18.93 -8.98
N PHE A 49 35.41 19.56 -9.66
CA PHE A 49 33.98 19.31 -9.45
C PHE A 49 33.56 17.90 -9.86
N PHE A 50 34.15 17.35 -10.92
CA PHE A 50 33.94 15.98 -11.33
C PHE A 50 34.40 14.99 -10.24
N VAL A 51 35.57 15.21 -9.63
CA VAL A 51 36.06 14.40 -8.50
C VAL A 51 35.11 14.47 -7.31
N TYR A 52 34.61 15.67 -6.96
CA TYR A 52 33.61 15.85 -5.90
C TYR A 52 32.33 15.07 -6.17
N ARG A 53 31.81 15.11 -7.40
CA ARG A 53 30.60 14.40 -7.82
C ARG A 53 30.77 12.89 -7.82
N VAL A 54 31.90 12.38 -8.30
CA VAL A 54 32.22 10.94 -8.23
C VAL A 54 32.33 10.49 -6.79
N PHE A 55 33.01 11.26 -5.93
CA PHE A 55 33.14 10.92 -4.52
C PHE A 55 31.79 10.83 -3.82
N ILE A 56 30.93 11.86 -3.93
CA ILE A 56 29.61 11.82 -3.29
C ILE A 56 28.71 10.74 -3.87
N ALA A 57 28.79 10.46 -5.18
CA ALA A 57 28.03 9.37 -5.80
C ALA A 57 28.44 8.00 -5.21
N LEU A 58 29.75 7.76 -5.01
CA LEU A 58 30.23 6.54 -4.36
C LEU A 58 29.76 6.43 -2.90
N VAL A 59 29.80 7.54 -2.16
CA VAL A 59 29.28 7.59 -0.77
C VAL A 59 27.79 7.25 -0.74
N LEU A 60 26.99 7.83 -1.64
CA LEU A 60 25.55 7.56 -1.71
C LEU A 60 25.24 6.11 -2.09
N VAL A 61 25.99 5.52 -3.03
CA VAL A 61 25.87 4.10 -3.37
C VAL A 61 26.25 3.20 -2.19
N ALA A 62 27.33 3.53 -1.48
CA ALA A 62 27.74 2.79 -0.29
C ALA A 62 26.67 2.84 0.80
N ILE A 63 26.08 4.01 1.06
CA ILE A 63 24.97 4.16 2.03
C ILE A 63 23.74 3.37 1.58
N ALA A 64 23.38 3.43 0.29
CA ALA A 64 22.27 2.66 -0.25
C ALA A 64 22.47 1.15 -0.05
N PHE A 65 23.70 0.66 -0.28
CA PHE A 65 24.08 -0.72 -0.04
C PHE A 65 23.99 -1.10 1.46
N VAL A 66 24.59 -0.30 2.34
CA VAL A 66 24.55 -0.54 3.79
C VAL A 66 23.11 -0.58 4.29
N VAL A 67 22.29 0.43 3.97
CA VAL A 67 20.88 0.48 4.40
C VAL A 67 20.12 -0.75 3.90
N LYS A 68 20.38 -1.22 2.68
CA LYS A 68 19.74 -2.41 2.12
C LYS A 68 20.05 -3.66 2.94
N GLU A 69 21.33 -3.89 3.25
CA GLU A 69 21.82 -5.10 3.92
C GLU A 69 21.59 -5.09 5.45
N THR A 70 21.53 -3.92 6.10
CA THR A 70 21.37 -3.82 7.56
C THR A 70 19.90 -3.70 7.99
N ASP A 71 19.08 -4.69 7.67
CA ASP A 71 17.68 -4.77 8.16
C ASP A 71 17.54 -4.89 9.70
N PRO A 72 18.43 -5.62 10.42
CA PRO A 72 18.28 -5.83 11.87
C PRO A 72 18.57 -4.62 12.77
N TRP A 73 19.17 -3.55 12.24
CA TRP A 73 19.84 -2.51 13.06
C TRP A 73 18.88 -1.42 13.59
N GLY A 74 17.59 -1.54 13.28
CA GLY A 74 16.53 -0.66 13.77
C GLY A 74 16.49 0.72 13.10
N MET A 75 15.33 1.38 13.19
CA MET A 75 15.03 2.62 12.47
C MET A 75 16.00 3.78 12.73
N ARG A 76 16.46 3.95 13.98
CA ARG A 76 17.37 5.05 14.34
C ARG A 76 18.69 5.00 13.56
N TYR A 77 19.18 3.80 13.28
CA TYR A 77 20.40 3.60 12.50
C TYR A 77 20.21 4.09 11.05
N HIS A 78 19.11 3.72 10.40
CA HIS A 78 18.81 4.18 9.04
C HIS A 78 18.58 5.69 8.97
N GLN A 79 17.99 6.30 10.01
CA GLN A 79 17.85 7.76 10.09
C GLN A 79 19.20 8.46 10.14
N VAL A 80 20.15 7.97 10.95
CA VAL A 80 21.50 8.55 11.05
C VAL A 80 22.22 8.45 9.71
N LEU A 81 22.17 7.31 9.04
CA LEU A 81 22.77 7.14 7.70
C LEU A 81 22.14 8.07 6.66
N ALA A 82 20.82 8.27 6.71
CA ALA A 82 20.13 9.21 5.82
C ALA A 82 20.57 10.66 6.08
N VAL A 83 20.64 11.10 7.34
CA VAL A 83 21.15 12.44 7.69
C VAL A 83 22.60 12.62 7.23
N PHE A 84 23.44 11.61 7.41
CA PHE A 84 24.82 11.64 6.92
C PHE A 84 24.90 11.77 5.40
N ALA A 85 24.09 11.01 4.65
CA ALA A 85 24.02 11.12 3.18
C ALA A 85 23.63 12.55 2.74
N ILE A 86 22.65 13.14 3.42
CA ILE A 86 22.16 14.50 3.15
C ILE A 86 23.26 15.52 3.47
N ALA A 87 23.89 15.42 4.63
CA ALA A 87 24.96 16.33 5.05
C ALA A 87 26.17 16.25 4.10
N ALA A 88 26.59 15.05 3.69
CA ALA A 88 27.66 14.86 2.73
C ALA A 88 27.31 15.46 1.36
N SER A 89 26.06 15.31 0.92
CA SER A 89 25.56 15.89 -0.34
C SER A 89 25.56 17.42 -0.27
N ALA A 90 25.00 17.99 0.79
CA ALA A 90 24.99 19.44 1.02
C ALA A 90 26.40 20.00 1.11
N GLY A 91 27.31 19.32 1.82
CA GLY A 91 28.70 19.75 1.97
C GLY A 91 29.47 19.71 0.66
N THR A 92 29.19 18.72 -0.20
CA THR A 92 29.79 18.66 -1.53
C THR A 92 29.35 19.84 -2.39
N ILE A 93 28.06 20.18 -2.38
CA ILE A 93 27.53 21.35 -3.08
C ILE A 93 28.14 22.64 -2.50
N GLU A 94 28.30 22.74 -1.19
CA GLU A 94 28.89 23.90 -0.53
C GLU A 94 30.36 24.12 -0.90
N LEU A 95 31.15 23.05 -0.97
CA LEU A 95 32.54 23.15 -1.44
C LEU A 95 32.63 23.71 -2.86
N MET A 96 31.66 23.38 -3.72
CA MET A 96 31.56 23.94 -5.07
C MET A 96 31.14 25.42 -5.04
N ILE A 97 30.21 25.79 -4.14
CA ILE A 97 29.77 27.18 -3.94
C ILE A 97 30.96 28.06 -3.55
N LEU A 98 31.73 27.66 -2.53
CA LEU A 98 32.89 28.42 -2.04
C LEU A 98 33.99 28.57 -3.10
N GLN A 99 34.22 27.54 -3.94
CA GLN A 99 35.20 27.63 -5.03
C GLN A 99 34.74 28.51 -6.20
N PHE A 100 33.44 28.81 -6.30
CA PHE A 100 32.85 29.60 -7.37
C PHE A 100 32.45 31.02 -6.94
N GLY A 101 33.10 31.57 -5.92
CA GLY A 101 32.82 32.93 -5.44
C GLY A 101 31.73 33.03 -4.38
N GLY A 102 31.42 31.93 -3.68
CA GLY A 102 30.57 31.94 -2.50
C GLY A 102 29.14 32.35 -2.80
N HIS A 103 28.67 33.46 -2.21
CA HIS A 103 27.28 33.91 -2.28
C HIS A 103 26.72 34.16 -3.68
N ASP A 104 27.57 34.48 -4.67
CA ASP A 104 27.15 34.74 -6.05
C ASP A 104 27.10 33.46 -6.92
N SER A 105 27.39 32.29 -6.33
CA SER A 105 27.48 31.03 -7.06
C SER A 105 26.12 30.49 -7.52
N PRO A 106 25.97 30.10 -8.81
CA PRO A 106 24.76 29.44 -9.30
C PRO A 106 24.52 28.06 -8.66
N TYR A 107 25.56 27.48 -8.03
CA TYR A 107 25.47 26.19 -7.35
C TYR A 107 24.65 26.23 -6.05
N ALA A 108 24.31 27.43 -5.54
CA ALA A 108 23.35 27.60 -4.45
C ALA A 108 21.98 26.95 -4.77
N ALA A 109 21.58 26.92 -6.05
CA ALA A 109 20.39 26.21 -6.50
C ALA A 109 20.44 24.68 -6.23
N GLY A 110 21.64 24.11 -6.11
CA GLY A 110 21.84 22.72 -5.73
C GLY A 110 21.31 22.41 -4.31
N GLN A 111 21.46 23.34 -3.36
CA GLN A 111 20.93 23.19 -2.00
C GLN A 111 19.40 23.17 -1.99
N ILE A 112 18.79 24.00 -2.84
CA ILE A 112 17.33 24.03 -3.05
C ILE A 112 16.87 22.69 -3.60
N LEU A 113 17.51 22.20 -4.65
CA LEU A 113 17.17 20.92 -5.28
C LEU A 113 17.32 19.75 -4.29
N LEU A 114 18.41 19.72 -3.52
CA LEU A 114 18.63 18.72 -2.48
C LEU A 114 17.51 18.76 -1.42
N GLY A 115 17.14 19.96 -0.95
CA GLY A 115 16.04 20.16 0.00
C GLY A 115 14.72 19.61 -0.53
N ILE A 116 14.35 19.97 -1.76
CA ILE A 116 13.12 19.47 -2.41
C ILE A 116 13.14 17.95 -2.56
N CYS A 117 14.25 17.37 -3.03
CA CYS A 117 14.35 15.93 -3.24
C CYS A 117 14.26 15.14 -1.92
N VAL A 118 14.91 15.62 -0.87
CA VAL A 118 14.95 14.93 0.43
C VAL A 118 13.63 15.10 1.17
N LEU A 119 13.17 16.34 1.35
CA LEU A 119 11.99 16.67 2.13
C LEU A 119 10.69 16.26 1.41
N GLY A 120 10.69 16.31 0.08
CA GLY A 120 9.54 15.98 -0.75
C GLY A 120 9.32 14.48 -0.91
N PHE A 121 10.36 13.70 -1.21
CA PHE A 121 10.20 12.29 -1.60
C PHE A 121 10.38 11.28 -0.46
N VAL A 122 11.17 11.59 0.57
CA VAL A 122 11.45 10.61 1.64
C VAL A 122 10.32 10.62 2.69
N PRO A 123 9.56 9.52 2.87
CA PRO A 123 8.43 9.48 3.77
C PRO A 123 8.85 9.27 5.23
N ALA A 124 9.51 10.26 5.80
CA ALA A 124 9.95 10.29 7.20
C ALA A 124 9.01 11.10 8.11
N TRP A 125 9.33 11.13 9.40
CA TRP A 125 8.65 11.95 10.42
C TRP A 125 8.97 13.43 10.26
N MET A 126 8.02 14.29 10.62
CA MET A 126 8.22 15.74 10.61
C MET A 126 9.48 16.17 11.37
N SER A 127 9.77 15.54 12.51
CA SER A 127 10.99 15.83 13.29
C SER A 127 12.28 15.52 12.52
N PHE A 128 12.32 14.41 11.78
CA PHE A 128 13.45 14.08 10.90
C PHE A 128 13.64 15.16 9.84
N HIS A 129 12.54 15.57 9.20
CA HIS A 129 12.57 16.57 8.13
C HIS A 129 12.99 17.95 8.61
N ALA A 130 12.52 18.36 9.80
CA ALA A 130 12.95 19.60 10.44
C ALA A 130 14.47 19.59 10.72
N ILE A 131 15.00 18.49 11.24
CA ILE A 131 16.45 18.32 11.47
C ILE A 131 17.21 18.40 10.15
N THR A 132 16.77 17.68 9.11
CA THR A 132 17.48 17.69 7.82
C THR A 132 17.42 19.05 7.13
N ALA A 133 16.32 19.81 7.26
CA ALA A 133 16.23 21.17 6.73
C ALA A 133 17.23 22.11 7.42
N LEU A 134 17.36 22.01 8.75
CA LEU A 134 18.34 22.77 9.51
C LEU A 134 19.78 22.40 9.13
N VAL A 135 20.05 21.11 8.90
CA VAL A 135 21.38 20.63 8.47
C VAL A 135 21.73 21.19 7.08
N ILE A 136 20.81 21.11 6.11
CA ILE A 136 21.03 21.64 4.75
C ILE A 136 21.29 23.14 4.82
N TYR A 137 20.43 23.89 5.51
CA TYR A 137 20.58 25.34 5.62
C TYR A 137 21.84 25.73 6.39
N GLY A 138 22.17 25.03 7.47
CA GLY A 138 23.37 25.29 8.26
C GLY A 138 24.66 25.06 7.48
N ILE A 139 24.71 23.98 6.69
CA ILE A 139 25.85 23.68 5.81
C ILE A 139 26.03 24.76 4.74
N TYR A 140 24.93 25.32 4.23
CA TYR A 140 24.99 26.42 3.27
C TYR A 140 25.38 27.76 3.92
N ALA A 141 24.67 28.17 4.97
CA ALA A 141 24.79 29.53 5.49
C ALA A 141 26.06 29.76 6.33
N VAL A 142 26.49 28.77 7.13
CA VAL A 142 27.58 28.96 8.10
C VAL A 142 28.92 29.24 7.41
N PRO A 143 29.36 28.48 6.40
CA PRO A 143 30.64 28.74 5.74
C PRO A 143 30.67 30.09 5.02
N ILE A 144 29.59 30.45 4.31
CA ILE A 144 29.48 31.74 3.63
C ILE A 144 29.58 32.89 4.64
N LEU A 145 28.84 32.83 5.76
CA LEU A 145 28.87 33.89 6.78
C LEU A 145 30.22 34.04 7.49
N LEU A 146 31.00 32.96 7.60
CA LEU A 146 32.29 32.99 8.31
C LEU A 146 33.48 33.32 7.40
N PHE A 147 33.43 32.92 6.13
CA PHE A 147 34.60 32.92 5.25
C PHE A 147 34.44 33.77 3.98
N ASP A 148 33.22 34.18 3.62
CA ASP A 148 32.98 34.95 2.40
C ASP A 148 32.83 36.46 2.68
N ARG A 149 33.19 37.29 1.70
CA ARG A 149 32.95 38.74 1.75
C ARG A 149 31.72 39.08 0.94
N ILE A 150 30.64 39.42 1.62
CA ILE A 150 29.35 39.72 1.00
C ILE A 150 29.40 41.14 0.40
N GLU A 151 29.71 41.24 -0.89
CA GLU A 151 29.72 42.52 -1.62
C GLU A 151 28.32 42.83 -2.18
N GLN A 152 27.57 41.80 -2.61
CA GLN A 152 26.24 41.93 -3.20
C GLN A 152 25.13 41.47 -2.25
N THR A 153 24.87 42.27 -1.21
CA THR A 153 23.88 41.95 -0.16
C THR A 153 22.50 41.59 -0.72
N ALA A 154 22.07 42.21 -1.83
CA ALA A 154 20.77 41.91 -2.45
C ALA A 154 20.70 40.47 -3.01
N MET A 155 21.75 40.00 -3.67
CA MET A 155 21.80 38.61 -4.20
C MET A 155 21.88 37.60 -3.07
N PHE A 156 22.70 37.86 -2.04
CA PHE A 156 22.78 37.00 -0.87
C PHE A 156 21.44 36.88 -0.14
N VAL A 157 20.73 37.99 0.08
CA VAL A 157 19.39 38.00 0.70
C VAL A 157 18.39 37.25 -0.17
N SER A 158 18.42 37.45 -1.49
CA SER A 158 17.54 36.74 -2.42
C SER A 158 17.77 35.23 -2.39
N ALA A 159 19.02 34.78 -2.47
CA ALA A 159 19.38 33.36 -2.45
C ALA A 159 18.94 32.66 -1.15
N ASN A 160 19.18 33.31 0.00
CA ASN A 160 18.69 32.81 1.29
C ASN A 160 17.17 32.79 1.35
N GLY A 161 16.50 33.84 0.85
CA GLY A 161 15.04 33.90 0.76
C GLY A 161 14.46 32.74 -0.06
N PHE A 162 15.04 32.43 -1.22
CA PHE A 162 14.63 31.30 -2.05
C PHE A 162 14.88 29.96 -1.36
N LEU A 163 16.04 29.76 -0.74
CA LEU A 163 16.35 28.51 -0.04
C LEU A 163 15.42 28.28 1.16
N ILE A 164 15.25 29.28 2.03
CA ILE A 164 14.34 29.21 3.18
C ILE A 164 12.91 28.97 2.70
N GLY A 165 12.46 29.72 1.69
CA GLY A 165 11.14 29.54 1.08
C GLY A 165 10.93 28.12 0.58
N ALA A 166 11.89 27.57 -0.19
CA ALA A 166 11.83 26.21 -0.70
C ALA A 166 11.81 25.15 0.41
N LEU A 167 12.61 25.32 1.47
CA LEU A 167 12.60 24.41 2.62
C LEU A 167 11.27 24.46 3.38
N ILE A 168 10.71 25.66 3.60
CA ILE A 168 9.39 25.84 4.24
C ILE A 168 8.29 25.21 3.39
N SER A 169 8.26 25.50 2.08
CA SER A 169 7.28 24.92 1.17
C SER A 169 7.39 23.40 1.12
N SER A 170 8.62 22.85 1.13
CA SER A 170 8.84 21.40 1.14
C SER A 170 8.39 20.77 2.46
N LEU A 171 8.63 21.43 3.60
CA LEU A 171 8.12 20.99 4.91
C LEU A 171 6.58 21.03 4.98
N ALA A 172 5.95 22.06 4.39
CA ALA A 172 4.50 22.15 4.31
C ALA A 172 3.91 21.02 3.45
N LEU A 173 4.50 20.75 2.27
CA LEU A 173 4.13 19.61 1.43
C LEU A 173 4.31 18.29 2.19
N ARG A 174 5.39 18.16 2.94
CA ARG A 174 5.66 16.97 3.75
C ARG A 174 4.63 16.76 4.85
N PHE A 175 4.20 17.82 5.52
CA PHE A 175 3.14 17.76 6.53
C PHE A 175 1.83 17.21 5.96
N ILE A 176 1.45 17.69 4.78
CA ILE A 176 0.24 17.24 4.08
C ILE A 176 0.39 15.77 3.65
N SER A 177 1.53 15.42 3.06
CA SER A 177 1.84 14.05 2.62
C SER A 177 1.87 13.05 3.77
N GLU A 178 2.39 13.43 4.93
CA GLU A 178 2.43 12.59 6.14
C GLU A 178 1.03 12.20 6.60
N ARG A 179 0.10 13.17 6.68
CA ARG A 179 -1.30 12.89 7.03
C ARG A 179 -1.96 11.95 6.02
N SER A 180 -1.74 12.19 4.73
CA SER A 180 -2.29 11.32 3.67
C SER A 180 -1.77 9.89 3.78
N LEU A 181 -0.49 9.70 4.11
CA LEU A 181 0.11 8.37 4.28
C LEU A 181 -0.47 7.66 5.50
N ASP A 182 -0.63 8.36 6.63
CA ASP A 182 -1.20 7.76 7.84
C ASP A 182 -2.67 7.37 7.62
N THR A 183 -3.45 8.18 6.89
CA THR A 183 -4.82 7.83 6.50
C THR A 183 -4.85 6.59 5.60
N GLU A 184 -4.00 6.53 4.57
CA GLU A 184 -3.91 5.38 3.67
C GLU A 184 -3.57 4.08 4.42
N LEU A 185 -2.53 4.11 5.27
CA LEU A 185 -2.12 2.95 6.06
C LEU A 185 -3.21 2.54 7.07
N SER A 186 -3.93 3.51 7.64
CA SER A 186 -5.07 3.25 8.52
C SER A 186 -6.20 2.54 7.77
N LEU A 187 -6.57 3.00 6.57
CA LEU A 187 -7.61 2.39 5.74
C LEU A 187 -7.22 0.98 5.28
N GLN A 188 -5.96 0.78 4.89
CA GLN A 188 -5.45 -0.55 4.55
C GLN A 188 -5.54 -1.52 5.73
N TYR A 189 -5.20 -1.07 6.93
CA TYR A 189 -5.36 -1.89 8.13
C TYR A 189 -6.82 -2.25 8.39
N ASP A 190 -7.73 -1.28 8.33
CA ASP A 190 -9.16 -1.51 8.57
C ASP A 190 -9.76 -2.45 7.51
N LEU A 191 -9.32 -2.34 6.26
CA LEU A 191 -9.71 -3.26 5.18
C LEU A 191 -9.22 -4.68 5.48
N LEU A 192 -7.95 -4.86 5.82
CA LEU A 192 -7.38 -6.17 6.17
C LEU A 192 -8.11 -6.80 7.36
N GLN A 193 -8.42 -6.02 8.40
CA GLN A 193 -9.18 -6.51 9.55
C GLN A 193 -10.62 -6.87 9.19
N SER A 194 -11.27 -6.09 8.33
CA SER A 194 -12.62 -6.39 7.82
C SER A 194 -12.64 -7.68 6.99
N GLU A 195 -11.66 -7.84 6.10
CA GLU A 195 -11.51 -9.06 5.28
C GLU A 195 -11.22 -10.29 6.13
N GLN A 196 -10.32 -10.19 7.11
CA GLN A 196 -10.03 -11.28 8.05
C GLN A 196 -11.27 -11.66 8.84
N LYS A 197 -11.99 -10.66 9.39
CA LYS A 197 -13.22 -10.90 10.13
C LYS A 197 -14.30 -11.56 9.27
N TYR A 198 -14.48 -11.09 8.03
CA TYR A 198 -15.42 -11.72 7.09
C TYR A 198 -15.00 -13.17 6.79
N ARG A 199 -13.72 -13.41 6.50
CA ARG A 199 -13.19 -14.75 6.23
C ARG A 199 -13.38 -15.68 7.41
N ASP A 200 -13.11 -15.21 8.63
CA ASP A 200 -13.30 -16.00 9.84
C ASP A 200 -14.77 -16.34 10.09
N LEU A 201 -15.68 -15.38 9.88
CA LEU A 201 -17.13 -15.62 10.01
C LEU A 201 -17.65 -16.59 8.94
N PHE A 202 -17.18 -16.46 7.69
CA PHE A 202 -17.58 -17.29 6.57
C PHE A 202 -17.06 -18.73 6.74
N GLU A 203 -15.76 -18.90 6.98
CA GLU A 203 -15.11 -20.21 7.10
C GLU A 203 -15.52 -20.98 8.36
N ASN A 204 -15.84 -20.28 9.45
CA ASN A 204 -16.30 -20.89 10.70
C ASN A 204 -17.82 -20.91 10.87
N ALA A 205 -18.60 -20.53 9.85
CA ALA A 205 -20.05 -20.65 9.90
C ALA A 205 -20.48 -22.11 10.11
N VAL A 206 -21.59 -22.32 10.82
CA VAL A 206 -22.12 -23.65 11.14
C VAL A 206 -22.79 -24.29 9.92
N ASP A 207 -23.56 -23.50 9.18
CA ASP A 207 -24.22 -23.97 7.96
C ASP A 207 -23.21 -23.94 6.79
N PRO A 208 -23.27 -24.93 5.88
CA PRO A 208 -22.66 -24.87 4.56
C PRO A 208 -23.07 -23.61 3.80
N ILE A 209 -22.07 -22.83 3.35
CA ILE A 209 -22.29 -21.61 2.56
C ILE A 209 -21.62 -21.78 1.19
N PHE A 210 -22.39 -21.49 0.15
CA PHE A 210 -21.94 -21.41 -1.23
C PHE A 210 -22.20 -20.00 -1.75
N GLU A 211 -21.23 -19.42 -2.45
CA GLU A 211 -21.43 -18.21 -3.23
C GLU A 211 -21.34 -18.55 -4.71
N VAL A 212 -22.28 -18.05 -5.50
CA VAL A 212 -22.30 -18.22 -6.94
C VAL A 212 -22.41 -16.88 -7.66
N ASP A 213 -21.88 -16.82 -8.89
CA ASP A 213 -22.04 -15.66 -9.77
C ASP A 213 -23.38 -15.67 -10.53
N ALA A 214 -23.56 -14.69 -11.41
CA ALA A 214 -24.75 -14.55 -12.24
C ALA A 214 -24.95 -15.70 -13.25
N ASP A 215 -23.89 -16.48 -13.54
CA ASP A 215 -23.90 -17.65 -14.41
C ASP A 215 -23.99 -18.97 -13.60
N LEU A 216 -24.29 -18.86 -12.31
CA LEU A 216 -24.43 -19.98 -11.36
C LEU A 216 -23.14 -20.80 -11.18
N ARG A 217 -21.97 -20.20 -11.45
CA ARG A 217 -20.66 -20.80 -11.14
C ARG A 217 -20.33 -20.52 -9.69
N TYR A 218 -19.79 -21.51 -8.98
CA TYR A 218 -19.30 -21.30 -7.62
C TYR A 218 -18.08 -20.37 -7.63
N VAL A 219 -18.15 -19.29 -6.86
CA VAL A 219 -17.07 -18.30 -6.72
C VAL A 219 -16.41 -18.34 -5.36
N ASP A 220 -17.14 -18.77 -4.33
CA ASP A 220 -16.56 -19.09 -3.02
C ASP A 220 -17.39 -20.15 -2.30
N VAL A 221 -16.76 -20.90 -1.41
CA VAL A 221 -17.39 -21.89 -0.54
C VAL A 221 -16.65 -21.94 0.79
N ASN A 222 -17.39 -22.13 1.88
CA ASN A 222 -16.78 -22.28 3.20
C ASN A 222 -16.37 -23.73 3.50
N ARG A 223 -15.62 -23.93 4.59
CA ARG A 223 -15.25 -25.27 5.06
C ARG A 223 -16.44 -26.22 5.19
N LYS A 224 -17.58 -25.76 5.73
CA LYS A 224 -18.78 -26.61 5.90
C LYS A 224 -19.38 -27.10 4.58
N ALA A 225 -19.32 -26.31 3.51
CA ALA A 225 -19.71 -26.74 2.17
C ALA A 225 -18.81 -27.86 1.63
N THR A 226 -17.49 -27.78 1.87
CA THR A 226 -16.57 -28.86 1.50
C THR A 226 -16.81 -30.14 2.32
N GLU A 227 -17.09 -30.01 3.61
CA GLU A 227 -17.44 -31.13 4.50
C GLU A 227 -18.75 -31.81 4.07
N LEU A 228 -19.78 -31.02 3.74
CA LEU A 228 -21.09 -31.53 3.31
C LEU A 228 -20.99 -32.31 1.99
N THR A 229 -20.26 -31.76 1.02
CA THR A 229 -20.25 -32.31 -0.35
C THR A 229 -19.15 -33.33 -0.60
N GLY A 230 -18.10 -33.33 0.23
CA GLY A 230 -16.89 -34.14 0.04
C GLY A 230 -15.95 -33.62 -1.05
N PHE A 231 -16.30 -32.54 -1.76
CA PHE A 231 -15.43 -31.89 -2.73
C PHE A 231 -14.49 -30.89 -2.05
N SER A 232 -13.27 -30.78 -2.57
CA SER A 232 -12.38 -29.67 -2.23
C SER A 232 -12.94 -28.35 -2.77
N LYS A 233 -12.51 -27.23 -2.19
CA LYS A 233 -12.85 -25.88 -2.63
C LYS A 233 -12.52 -25.69 -4.11
N GLU A 234 -11.33 -26.10 -4.53
CA GLU A 234 -10.85 -25.96 -5.91
C GLU A 234 -11.66 -26.79 -6.91
N GLU A 235 -12.19 -27.95 -6.48
CA GLU A 235 -13.10 -28.75 -7.29
C GLU A 235 -14.48 -28.08 -7.42
N LEU A 236 -15.01 -27.52 -6.33
CA LEU A 236 -16.30 -26.81 -6.33
C LEU A 236 -16.25 -25.56 -7.20
N LEU A 237 -15.18 -24.76 -7.11
CA LEU A 237 -15.00 -23.53 -7.92
C LEU A 237 -14.91 -23.77 -9.43
N ARG A 238 -14.73 -25.02 -9.88
CA ARG A 238 -14.76 -25.41 -11.30
C ARG A 238 -16.14 -25.88 -11.76
N ARG A 239 -17.14 -25.86 -10.88
CA ARG A 239 -18.50 -26.35 -11.13
C ARG A 239 -19.51 -25.22 -11.14
N THR A 240 -20.66 -25.56 -11.70
CA THR A 240 -21.90 -24.78 -11.63
C THR A 240 -22.89 -25.47 -10.71
N ILE A 241 -23.94 -24.75 -10.30
CA ILE A 241 -25.08 -25.36 -9.60
C ILE A 241 -25.65 -26.52 -10.42
N HIS A 242 -25.72 -26.39 -11.75
CA HIS A 242 -26.27 -27.43 -12.64
C HIS A 242 -25.50 -28.75 -12.58
N ASP A 243 -24.18 -28.72 -12.31
CA ASP A 243 -23.36 -29.92 -12.16
C ASP A 243 -23.63 -30.67 -10.85
N MET A 244 -24.26 -29.99 -9.89
CA MET A 244 -24.42 -30.42 -8.51
C MET A 244 -25.87 -30.80 -8.15
N ILE A 245 -26.82 -30.62 -9.06
CA ILE A 245 -28.25 -30.93 -8.87
C ILE A 245 -28.72 -31.98 -9.90
N PRO A 246 -29.84 -32.70 -9.65
CA PRO A 246 -30.40 -33.61 -10.63
C PRO A 246 -30.88 -32.87 -11.90
N PRO A 247 -30.71 -33.45 -13.11
CA PRO A 247 -31.11 -32.81 -14.36
C PRO A 247 -32.60 -32.38 -14.41
N ASP A 248 -33.48 -33.15 -13.76
CA ASP A 248 -34.91 -32.87 -13.65
C ASP A 248 -35.22 -31.67 -12.72
N GLN A 249 -34.30 -31.30 -11.83
CA GLN A 249 -34.47 -30.13 -10.93
C GLN A 249 -33.95 -28.82 -11.52
N VAL A 250 -33.18 -28.86 -12.63
CA VAL A 250 -32.61 -27.66 -13.28
C VAL A 250 -33.66 -26.59 -13.58
N PRO A 251 -34.84 -26.89 -14.18
CA PRO A 251 -35.85 -25.87 -14.46
C PRO A 251 -36.41 -25.21 -13.19
N ARG A 252 -36.54 -25.98 -12.10
CA ARG A 252 -37.05 -25.48 -10.81
C ARG A 252 -36.06 -24.53 -10.15
N PHE A 253 -34.77 -24.84 -10.22
CA PHE A 253 -33.70 -23.95 -9.75
C PHE A 253 -33.61 -22.67 -10.58
N ALA A 254 -33.75 -22.75 -11.91
CA ALA A 254 -33.77 -21.56 -12.77
C ALA A 254 -34.92 -20.61 -12.39
N ALA A 255 -36.11 -21.14 -12.11
CA ALA A 255 -37.24 -20.33 -11.64
C ALA A 255 -37.01 -19.72 -10.24
N ALA A 256 -36.34 -20.45 -9.34
CA ALA A 256 -35.96 -19.93 -8.03
C ALA A 256 -34.93 -18.80 -8.15
N PHE A 257 -33.98 -18.90 -9.07
CA PHE A 257 -33.00 -17.84 -9.34
C PHE A 257 -33.64 -16.60 -9.97
N GLU A 258 -34.61 -16.76 -10.87
CA GLU A 258 -35.39 -15.61 -11.36
C GLU A 258 -36.21 -14.96 -10.24
N THR A 259 -36.75 -15.75 -9.30
CA THR A 259 -37.39 -15.22 -8.10
C THR A 259 -36.40 -14.45 -7.23
N LEU A 260 -35.16 -14.94 -7.10
CA LEU A 260 -34.09 -14.25 -6.38
C LEU A 260 -33.77 -12.90 -7.02
N ARG A 261 -33.73 -12.82 -8.35
CA ARG A 261 -33.53 -11.56 -9.09
C ARG A 261 -34.62 -10.53 -8.80
N GLN A 262 -35.85 -10.97 -8.56
CA GLN A 262 -37.00 -10.10 -8.30
C GLN A 262 -37.17 -9.75 -6.81
N ARG A 263 -36.95 -10.70 -5.92
CA ARG A 263 -37.28 -10.60 -4.49
C ARG A 263 -36.07 -10.45 -3.57
N VAL A 264 -34.85 -10.48 -4.13
CA VAL A 264 -33.56 -10.34 -3.42
C VAL A 264 -33.24 -11.49 -2.43
N ALA A 265 -34.21 -12.33 -2.07
CA ALA A 265 -34.02 -13.54 -1.30
C ALA A 265 -35.13 -14.57 -1.57
N TYR A 266 -34.83 -15.85 -1.36
CA TYR A 266 -35.84 -16.89 -1.17
C TYR A 266 -35.45 -17.79 0.01
N LYS A 267 -36.45 -18.40 0.64
CA LYS A 267 -36.26 -19.26 1.82
C LYS A 267 -36.90 -20.63 1.58
N ARG A 268 -36.34 -21.65 2.24
CA ARG A 268 -36.84 -23.03 2.29
C ARG A 268 -37.05 -23.66 0.91
N PHE A 269 -36.10 -23.45 0.00
CA PHE A 269 -36.09 -24.19 -1.25
C PHE A 269 -35.57 -25.61 -0.98
N GLU A 270 -36.41 -26.61 -1.11
CA GLU A 270 -36.01 -28.01 -0.97
C GLU A 270 -35.54 -28.58 -2.31
N GLY A 271 -34.34 -29.15 -2.33
CA GLY A 271 -33.72 -29.75 -3.51
C GLY A 271 -32.81 -30.92 -3.14
N LYS A 272 -32.10 -31.42 -4.15
CA LYS A 272 -31.07 -32.44 -3.96
C LYS A 272 -29.70 -31.92 -4.35
N LEU A 273 -28.68 -32.28 -3.58
CA LEU A 273 -27.28 -31.95 -3.83
C LEU A 273 -26.45 -33.22 -4.02
N ARG A 274 -25.52 -33.20 -4.99
CA ARG A 274 -24.63 -34.32 -5.27
C ARG A 274 -23.39 -34.30 -4.38
N THR A 275 -23.06 -35.42 -3.74
CA THR A 275 -21.77 -35.60 -3.05
C THR A 275 -20.70 -36.14 -4.01
N LYS A 276 -19.42 -36.04 -3.61
CA LYS A 276 -18.28 -36.55 -4.38
C LYS A 276 -18.36 -38.05 -4.65
N GLU A 277 -18.95 -38.81 -3.72
CA GLU A 277 -19.21 -40.25 -3.85
C GLU A 277 -20.38 -40.57 -4.79
N GLY A 278 -21.02 -39.54 -5.36
CA GLY A 278 -22.13 -39.69 -6.31
C GLY A 278 -23.50 -39.90 -5.66
N ARG A 279 -23.62 -39.71 -4.35
CA ARG A 279 -24.90 -39.80 -3.63
C ARG A 279 -25.69 -38.49 -3.77
N TRP A 280 -27.01 -38.60 -3.72
CA TRP A 280 -27.90 -37.44 -3.62
C TRP A 280 -28.36 -37.27 -2.17
N ILE A 281 -28.15 -36.09 -1.61
CA ILE A 281 -28.64 -35.71 -0.28
C ILE A 281 -29.78 -34.69 -0.42
N ASP A 282 -30.83 -34.84 0.39
CA ASP A 282 -31.92 -33.87 0.44
C ASP A 282 -31.46 -32.65 1.25
N VAL A 283 -31.65 -31.46 0.69
CA VAL A 283 -31.18 -30.20 1.27
C VAL A 283 -32.27 -29.13 1.24
N GLU A 284 -32.27 -28.30 2.28
CA GLU A 284 -33.00 -27.03 2.33
C GLU A 284 -32.01 -25.89 2.03
N VAL A 285 -32.35 -25.02 1.09
CA VAL A 285 -31.54 -23.89 0.65
C VAL A 285 -32.25 -22.58 0.98
N ASN A 286 -31.55 -21.69 1.67
CA ASN A 286 -31.91 -20.29 1.83
C ASN A 286 -30.91 -19.44 1.06
N SER A 287 -31.40 -18.59 0.16
CA SER A 287 -30.56 -17.82 -0.75
C SER A 287 -30.82 -16.33 -0.60
N SER A 288 -29.75 -15.54 -0.61
CA SER A 288 -29.78 -14.08 -0.66
C SER A 288 -29.00 -13.58 -1.86
N ALA A 289 -29.53 -12.60 -2.59
CA ALA A 289 -28.87 -12.03 -3.76
C ALA A 289 -27.68 -11.17 -3.34
N ILE A 290 -26.58 -11.30 -4.07
CA ILE A 290 -25.43 -10.40 -3.98
C ILE A 290 -25.68 -9.26 -4.97
N ILE A 291 -25.83 -8.03 -4.46
CA ILE A 291 -26.13 -6.84 -5.27
C ILE A 291 -24.90 -5.94 -5.34
N ARG A 292 -24.48 -5.58 -6.55
CA ARG A 292 -23.44 -4.57 -6.81
C ARG A 292 -23.94 -3.56 -7.83
N GLY A 293 -23.84 -2.27 -7.50
CA GLY A 293 -24.31 -1.19 -8.39
C GLY A 293 -25.79 -1.28 -8.77
N GLY A 294 -26.64 -1.79 -7.87
CA GLY A 294 -28.07 -1.99 -8.11
C GLY A 294 -28.43 -3.19 -8.98
N LYS A 295 -27.47 -4.03 -9.36
CA LYS A 295 -27.69 -5.25 -10.14
C LYS A 295 -27.36 -6.49 -9.31
N VAL A 296 -28.15 -7.54 -9.50
CA VAL A 296 -27.86 -8.87 -8.94
C VAL A 296 -26.70 -9.47 -9.73
N VAL A 297 -25.59 -9.73 -9.04
CA VAL A 297 -24.36 -10.29 -9.63
C VAL A 297 -24.08 -11.72 -9.20
N GLY A 298 -24.94 -12.30 -8.36
CA GLY A 298 -24.77 -13.63 -7.79
C GLY A 298 -25.70 -13.89 -6.62
N SER A 299 -25.47 -14.99 -5.91
CA SER A 299 -26.18 -15.34 -4.68
C SER A 299 -25.26 -15.95 -3.64
N GLN A 300 -25.65 -15.78 -2.38
CA GLN A 300 -25.08 -16.48 -1.24
C GLN A 300 -26.14 -17.45 -0.70
N ASP A 301 -25.81 -18.73 -0.74
CA ASP A 301 -26.71 -19.85 -0.50
C ASP A 301 -26.29 -20.59 0.77
N PHE A 302 -27.17 -20.59 1.76
CA PHE A 302 -27.04 -21.34 3.00
C PHE A 302 -27.77 -22.66 2.83
N VAL A 303 -27.03 -23.76 2.90
CA VAL A 303 -27.54 -25.09 2.61
C VAL A 303 -27.55 -25.91 3.88
N ARG A 304 -28.67 -26.55 4.18
CA ARG A 304 -28.81 -27.47 5.31
C ARG A 304 -29.27 -28.82 4.83
N GLU A 305 -28.56 -29.87 5.23
CA GLU A 305 -29.03 -31.24 5.00
C GLU A 305 -30.30 -31.51 5.82
N ILE A 306 -31.29 -32.12 5.19
CA ILE A 306 -32.56 -32.48 5.83
C ILE A 306 -32.75 -34.00 5.76
N THR A 307 -32.18 -34.71 6.74
CA THR A 307 -32.38 -36.15 6.90
C THR A 307 -33.81 -36.41 7.42
N ASP A 308 -34.66 -37.05 6.59
CA ASP A 308 -36.01 -37.54 6.90
C ASP A 308 -36.95 -36.64 7.73
N ARG A 309 -37.06 -35.36 7.36
CA ARG A 309 -38.16 -34.50 7.86
C ARG A 309 -39.53 -34.85 7.28
N LYS A 310 -39.60 -35.83 6.37
CA LYS A 310 -40.83 -36.30 5.71
C LYS A 310 -41.74 -37.14 6.62
N GLY A 311 -41.29 -37.58 7.79
CA GLY A 311 -42.08 -38.43 8.70
C GLY A 311 -43.05 -37.71 9.66
N LEU A 312 -42.98 -36.39 9.83
CA LEU A 312 -43.73 -35.68 10.89
C LEU A 312 -44.77 -34.65 10.40
N GLN A 313 -44.89 -34.42 9.09
CA GLN A 313 -45.89 -33.48 8.55
C GLN A 313 -47.15 -34.14 7.97
N GLU A 314 -47.21 -35.47 7.87
CA GLU A 314 -48.41 -36.21 7.46
C GLU A 314 -49.35 -36.59 8.63
N GLY A 315 -48.99 -36.30 9.89
CA GLY A 315 -49.80 -36.61 11.08
C GLY A 315 -50.67 -35.48 11.63
N GLY A 316 -50.78 -34.34 10.94
CA GLY A 316 -51.45 -33.12 11.44
C GLY A 316 -52.77 -32.76 10.77
N ALA A 317 -53.39 -33.69 10.03
CA ALA A 317 -54.70 -33.52 9.43
C ALA A 317 -55.72 -34.45 10.10
N GLU A 318 -55.94 -34.28 11.40
CA GLU A 318 -57.19 -34.71 12.04
C GLU A 318 -57.83 -33.53 12.77
N THR A 319 -58.93 -33.07 12.16
CA THR A 319 -60.20 -32.73 12.79
C THR A 319 -60.15 -31.82 14.00
N ILE A 320 -60.47 -30.53 13.80
CA ILE A 320 -61.45 -29.85 14.65
C ILE A 320 -62.35 -29.00 13.75
N LEU A 321 -63.64 -29.37 13.75
CA LEU A 321 -64.79 -28.60 13.25
C LEU A 321 -65.03 -27.35 14.10
#